data_AF-A0A936UUC5-F1
#
_entry.id   AF-A0A936UUC5-F1
#
_cell.length_a   1.000
_cell.length_b   1.000
_cell.length_c   1.000
_cell.angle_alpha   90.00
_cell.angle_beta   90.00
_cell.angle_gamma   90.00
#
_symmetry.space_group_name_H-M   'P 1'
#
loop_
_entity.id
_entity.type
_entity.pdbx_description
1 polymer ?
#
loop_
_entity_poly.entity_id
_entity_poly.type
_entity_poly.pdbx_seq_one_letter_code
_entity_poly.pdbx_strand_id
1 'polypeptide(L)'
;MDSFLDTIAGLPVHPLVVHAAVVLLPLAALGLIACVLRPAWRERFGGLTVLGLLGGAAATVVAKMSGEQLATRVGLPEEHAEWGERLAIAAVVLAVLSVLWWFLARDSSKAGIGRILGWISAVVALAVIAVAIAAGHSGATAVWTGRIGG
;
A
#
# COMPACT_ATOMS: atom_id res chain seq x y z
N MET A 1 22.17 19.24 -4.22
CA MET A 1 21.57 18.66 -5.44
C MET A 1 20.22 18.14 -5.01
N ASP A 2 19.15 18.82 -5.39
CA ASP A 2 17.80 18.37 -5.06
C ASP A 2 17.55 17.05 -5.81
N SER A 3 17.40 15.98 -5.05
CA SER A 3 17.04 14.68 -5.61
C SER A 3 15.56 14.73 -6.02
N PHE A 4 15.19 14.03 -7.10
CA PHE A 4 13.78 13.92 -7.52
C PHE A 4 12.84 13.39 -6.42
N LEU A 5 13.37 12.72 -5.39
CA LEU A 5 12.61 12.22 -4.25
C LEU A 5 12.45 13.24 -3.11
N ASP A 6 13.12 14.39 -3.20
CA ASP A 6 13.09 15.41 -2.16
C ASP A 6 11.96 16.41 -2.44
N THR A 7 12.05 17.16 -3.54
CA THR A 7 11.03 18.15 -3.92
C THR A 7 10.68 18.13 -5.41
N ILE A 8 9.43 18.48 -5.71
CA ILE A 8 8.93 18.77 -7.06
C ILE A 8 8.19 20.11 -6.99
N ALA A 9 8.53 21.04 -7.88
CA ALA A 9 7.98 22.40 -7.88
C ALA A 9 8.10 23.11 -6.50
N GLY A 10 9.16 22.82 -5.74
CA GLY A 10 9.42 23.40 -4.42
C GLY A 10 8.62 22.79 -3.27
N LEU A 11 7.82 21.75 -3.52
CA LEU A 11 7.04 21.03 -2.50
C LEU A 11 7.63 19.65 -2.22
N PRO A 12 7.59 19.16 -0.97
CA PRO A 12 8.05 17.82 -0.64
C PRO A 12 7.32 16.75 -1.46
N VAL A 13 8.08 15.80 -2.01
CA VAL A 13 7.52 14.70 -2.82
C VAL A 13 6.72 13.73 -1.94
N HIS A 14 7.16 13.53 -0.70
CA HIS A 14 6.58 12.55 0.19
C HIS A 14 5.06 12.69 0.36
N PRO A 15 4.48 13.85 0.76
CA PRO A 15 3.03 14.01 0.81
C PRO A 15 2.32 13.75 -0.51
N LEU A 16 2.89 14.15 -1.65
CA LEU A 16 2.28 13.91 -2.97
C LEU A 16 2.16 12.41 -3.27
N VAL A 17 3.24 11.65 -3.03
CA VAL A 17 3.26 10.20 -3.26
C VAL A 17 2.42 9.46 -2.22
N VAL A 18 2.35 9.95 -0.98
CA VAL A 18 1.48 9.40 0.07
C VAL A 18 0.02 9.39 -0.38
N HIS A 19 -0.48 10.42 -1.07
CA HIS A 19 -1.87 10.41 -1.60
C HIS A 19 -2.11 9.22 -2.55
N ALA A 20 -1.16 8.93 -3.43
CA ALA A 20 -1.25 7.77 -4.31
C ALA A 20 -1.26 6.47 -3.48
N ALA A 21 -0.38 6.34 -2.49
CA ALA A 21 -0.31 5.16 -1.63
C ALA A 21 -1.59 4.94 -0.81
N VAL A 22 -2.09 5.96 -0.09
CA VAL A 22 -3.23 5.84 0.83
C VAL A 22 -4.58 5.70 0.12
N VAL A 23 -4.67 6.08 -1.16
CA VAL A 23 -5.88 5.88 -1.96
C VAL A 23 -5.82 4.57 -2.73
N LEU A 24 -4.76 4.37 -3.52
CA LEU A 24 -4.71 3.24 -4.46
C LEU A 24 -4.58 1.90 -3.74
N LEU A 25 -3.71 1.81 -2.74
CA LEU A 25 -3.43 0.54 -2.06
C LEU A 25 -4.65 0.01 -1.28
N PRO A 26 -5.34 0.81 -0.43
CA PRO A 26 -6.53 0.32 0.26
C PRO A 26 -7.68 -0.01 -0.69
N LEU A 27 -7.91 0.78 -1.74
CA LEU A 27 -8.93 0.49 -2.74
C LEU A 27 -8.66 -0.83 -3.47
N ALA A 28 -7.41 -1.06 -3.89
CA ALA A 28 -7.03 -2.29 -4.56
C ALA A 28 -7.04 -3.50 -3.61
N ALA A 29 -6.67 -3.33 -2.34
CA ALA A 29 -6.79 -4.36 -1.31
C ALA A 29 -8.26 -4.79 -1.08
N LEU A 30 -9.18 -3.82 -1.01
CA LEU A 30 -10.62 -4.08 -0.95
C LEU A 30 -11.12 -4.76 -2.24
N GLY A 31 -10.65 -4.32 -3.41
CA GLY A 31 -10.93 -4.96 -4.69
C GLY A 31 -10.51 -6.44 -4.72
N LEU A 32 -9.36 -6.77 -4.14
CA LEU A 32 -8.88 -8.14 -4.02
C LEU A 32 -9.80 -8.98 -3.15
N ILE A 33 -10.14 -8.49 -1.95
CA ILE A 33 -11.08 -9.16 -1.05
C ILE A 33 -12.41 -9.40 -1.76
N ALA A 34 -12.93 -8.39 -2.45
CA ALA A 34 -14.18 -8.50 -3.20
C ALA A 34 -14.11 -9.56 -4.32
N CYS A 35 -13.00 -9.64 -5.06
CA CYS A 35 -12.79 -10.65 -6.09
C CYS A 35 -12.63 -12.07 -5.51
N VAL A 36 -12.07 -12.22 -4.31
CA VAL A 36 -11.99 -13.50 -3.59
C VAL A 36 -13.38 -13.96 -3.13
N LEU A 37 -14.20 -13.04 -2.63
CA LEU A 37 -15.57 -13.33 -2.17
C LEU A 37 -16.55 -13.60 -3.33
N ARG A 38 -16.36 -12.94 -4.48
CA ARG A 38 -17.27 -13.03 -5.64
C ARG A 38 -16.49 -13.41 -6.92
N PRO A 39 -16.49 -14.70 -7.32
CA PRO A 39 -15.78 -15.16 -8.52
C PRO A 39 -16.15 -14.43 -9.81
N ALA A 40 -17.40 -13.99 -9.97
CA ALA A 40 -17.84 -13.21 -11.12
C ALA A 40 -17.14 -11.84 -11.22
N TRP A 41 -16.77 -11.23 -10.10
CA TRP A 41 -16.07 -9.94 -10.08
C TRP A 41 -14.60 -10.10 -10.43
N ARG A 42 -14.00 -11.24 -10.10
CA ARG A 42 -12.62 -11.58 -10.49
C ARG A 42 -12.44 -11.51 -12.01
N GLU A 43 -13.38 -12.06 -12.78
CA GLU A 43 -13.27 -12.06 -14.25
C GLU A 43 -13.26 -10.65 -14.85
N ARG A 44 -14.03 -9.73 -14.26
CA ARG A 44 -14.16 -8.35 -14.74
C ARG A 44 -13.09 -7.41 -14.19
N PHE A 45 -12.74 -7.54 -12.91
CA PHE A 45 -11.96 -6.55 -12.16
C PHE A 45 -10.62 -7.07 -11.63
N GLY A 46 -10.35 -8.37 -11.70
CA GLY A 46 -9.14 -8.92 -11.07
C GLY A 46 -7.84 -8.41 -11.70
N GLY A 47 -7.81 -8.19 -13.02
CA GLY A 47 -6.66 -7.56 -13.68
C GLY A 47 -6.42 -6.12 -13.19
N LEU A 48 -7.49 -5.31 -13.13
CA LEU A 48 -7.43 -3.94 -12.59
C LEU A 48 -7.01 -3.92 -11.12
N THR A 49 -7.49 -4.87 -10.33
CA THR A 49 -7.14 -5.04 -8.92
C THR A 49 -5.65 -5.32 -8.74
N VAL A 50 -5.11 -6.27 -9.51
CA VAL A 50 -3.67 -6.61 -9.46
C VAL A 50 -2.82 -5.41 -9.89
N LEU A 51 -3.21 -4.71 -10.96
CA LEU A 51 -2.52 -3.48 -11.39
C LEU A 51 -2.57 -2.40 -10.30
N GLY A 52 -3.71 -2.23 -9.64
CA GLY A 52 -3.86 -1.32 -8.50
C GLY A 52 -2.95 -1.69 -7.33
N LEU A 53 -2.84 -2.99 -6.99
CA LEU A 53 -1.95 -3.46 -5.93
C LEU A 53 -0.47 -3.25 -6.27
N LEU A 54 -0.07 -3.49 -7.53
CA LEU A 54 1.29 -3.21 -8.00
C LEU A 54 1.61 -1.72 -7.94
N GLY A 55 0.69 -0.87 -8.42
CA GLY A 55 0.85 0.59 -8.34
C GLY A 55 0.87 1.11 -6.90
N GLY A 56 0.00 0.58 -6.05
CA GLY A 56 -0.05 0.90 -4.62
C GLY A 56 1.22 0.50 -3.89
N ALA A 57 1.74 -0.71 -4.14
CA ALA A 57 3.02 -1.16 -3.59
C ALA A 57 4.18 -0.26 -4.05
N ALA A 58 4.26 0.04 -5.35
CA ALA A 58 5.27 0.98 -5.87
C ALA A 58 5.16 2.36 -5.18
N ALA A 59 3.95 2.89 -5.03
CA ALA A 59 3.72 4.16 -4.35
C ALA A 59 4.18 4.12 -2.88
N THR A 60 3.95 3.03 -2.13
CA THR A 60 4.44 2.91 -0.75
C THR A 60 5.97 2.90 -0.65
N VAL A 61 6.65 2.23 -1.57
CA VAL A 61 8.13 2.21 -1.61
C VAL A 61 8.68 3.61 -1.91
N VAL A 62 8.10 4.31 -2.90
CA VAL A 62 8.51 5.67 -3.24
C VAL A 62 8.18 6.65 -2.10
N ALA A 63 7.03 6.49 -1.43
CA ALA A 63 6.66 7.29 -0.27
C ALA A 63 7.66 7.10 0.89
N LYS A 64 8.10 5.86 1.15
CA LYS A 64 9.13 5.56 2.14
C LYS A 64 10.44 6.29 1.80
N MET A 65 10.96 6.10 0.59
CA MET A 65 12.25 6.68 0.17
C MET A 65 12.23 8.22 0.17
N SER A 66 11.13 8.83 -0.28
CA SER A 66 10.96 10.30 -0.24
C SER A 66 10.76 10.81 1.20
N GLY A 67 10.15 10.01 2.08
CA GLY A 67 10.01 10.32 3.51
C GLY A 67 11.36 10.32 4.24
N GLU A 68 12.22 9.35 3.94
CA GLU A 68 13.60 9.30 4.47
C GLU A 68 14.41 10.54 4.05
N GLN A 69 14.25 11.02 2.81
CA GLN A 69 14.89 12.27 2.38
C GLN A 69 14.29 13.48 3.09
N LEU A 70 12.97 13.57 3.21
CA LEU A 70 12.31 14.66 3.91
C LEU A 70 12.75 14.73 5.38
N ALA A 71 12.97 13.58 6.04
CA ALA A 71 13.43 13.51 7.42
C ALA A 71 14.77 14.23 7.65
N THR A 72 15.62 14.35 6.63
CA THR A 72 16.88 15.12 6.72
C THR A 72 16.65 16.63 6.87
N ARG A 73 15.47 17.13 6.48
CA ARG A 73 15.10 18.54 6.52
C ARG A 73 14.23 18.90 7.72
N VAL A 74 13.33 18.00 8.13
CA VAL A 74 12.28 18.30 9.13
C VAL A 74 12.35 17.43 10.38
N GLY A 75 13.33 16.54 10.49
CA GLY A 75 13.43 15.53 11.55
C GLY A 75 12.65 14.26 11.23
N LEU A 76 13.04 13.16 11.89
CA LEU A 76 12.46 11.83 11.67
C LEU A 76 11.28 11.58 12.63
N PRO A 77 10.05 11.42 12.13
CA PRO A 77 8.95 10.90 12.94
C PRO A 77 9.06 9.38 13.05
N GLU A 78 9.79 8.89 14.07
CA GLU A 78 10.17 7.47 14.23
C GLU A 78 8.99 6.51 14.10
N GLU A 79 7.89 6.76 14.82
CA GLU A 79 6.71 5.88 14.80
C GLU A 79 6.08 5.81 13.39
N HIS A 80 5.94 6.96 12.72
CA HIS A 80 5.40 7.00 11.36
C HIS A 80 6.34 6.32 10.35
N ALA A 81 7.66 6.51 10.49
CA ALA A 81 8.65 5.87 9.64
C ALA A 81 8.62 4.35 9.79
N GLU A 82 8.47 3.84 11.03
CA GLU A 82 8.38 2.40 11.29
C GLU A 82 7.12 1.79 10.67
N TRP A 83 5.96 2.43 10.83
CA TRP A 83 4.73 1.99 10.18
C TRP A 83 4.80 2.10 8.65
N GLY A 84 5.45 3.14 8.12
CA GLY A 84 5.70 3.32 6.69
C GLY A 84 6.54 2.19 6.09
N GLU A 85 7.58 1.74 6.79
CA GLU A 85 8.41 0.60 6.36
C GLU A 85 7.61 -0.70 6.36
N ARG A 86 6.89 -0.98 7.46
CA ARG A 86 6.01 -2.15 7.56
C ARG A 86 4.97 -2.16 6.43
N LEU A 87 4.39 -1.00 6.11
CA LEU A 87 3.43 -0.86 5.03
C LEU A 87 4.04 -1.19 3.67
N ALA A 88 5.23 -0.66 3.37
CA ALA A 88 5.91 -0.90 2.10
C ALA A 88 6.20 -2.40 1.90
N ILE A 89 6.73 -3.06 2.94
CA ILE A 89 6.99 -4.52 2.91
C ILE A 89 5.69 -5.30 2.71
N ALA A 90 4.66 -5.01 3.52
CA ALA A 90 3.38 -5.71 3.44
C ALA A 90 2.69 -5.50 2.08
N ALA A 91 2.76 -4.29 1.50
CA ALA A 91 2.21 -3.98 0.19
C ALA A 91 2.91 -4.75 -0.94
N VAL A 92 4.25 -4.84 -0.90
CA VAL A 92 5.02 -5.64 -1.87
C VAL A 92 4.65 -7.13 -1.76
N VAL A 93 4.57 -7.66 -0.54
CA VAL A 93 4.13 -9.06 -0.30
C VAL A 93 2.74 -9.28 -0.88
N LEU A 94 1.78 -8.40 -0.58
CA LEU A 94 0.42 -8.50 -1.11
C LEU A 94 0.39 -8.42 -2.64
N ALA A 95 1.17 -7.54 -3.25
CA ALA A 95 1.27 -7.41 -4.69
C ALA A 95 1.74 -8.72 -5.33
N VAL A 96 2.81 -9.34 -4.80
CA VAL A 96 3.30 -10.65 -5.26
C VAL A 96 2.24 -11.73 -5.10
N LEU A 97 1.62 -11.82 -3.92
CA LEU A 97 0.55 -12.80 -3.67
C LEU A 97 -0.63 -12.62 -4.64
N SER A 98 -1.02 -11.38 -4.93
CA SER A 98 -2.11 -11.08 -5.85
C SER A 98 -1.83 -11.51 -7.28
N VAL A 99 -0.59 -11.35 -7.75
CA VAL A 99 -0.15 -11.80 -9.08
C VAL A 99 -0.18 -13.33 -9.15
N LEU A 100 0.39 -14.00 -8.15
CA LEU A 100 0.39 -15.47 -8.08
C LEU A 100 -1.05 -16.02 -8.04
N TRP A 101 -1.89 -15.43 -7.20
CA TRP A 101 -3.31 -15.77 -7.11
C TRP A 101 -4.02 -15.56 -8.45
N TRP A 102 -3.80 -14.44 -9.13
CA TRP A 102 -4.45 -14.14 -10.41
C TRP A 102 -4.19 -15.20 -11.47
N PHE A 103 -2.96 -15.70 -11.58
CA PHE A 103 -2.64 -16.76 -12.53
C PHE A 103 -3.19 -18.12 -12.09
N LEU A 104 -3.03 -18.50 -10.80
CA LEU A 104 -3.49 -19.79 -10.29
C LEU A 104 -5.02 -19.91 -10.27
N ALA A 105 -5.72 -18.81 -10.03
CA ALA A 105 -7.18 -18.77 -9.97
C ALA A 105 -7.85 -18.90 -11.35
N ARG A 106 -7.10 -18.73 -12.45
CA ARG A 106 -7.54 -18.90 -13.84
C ARG A 106 -7.24 -20.28 -14.42
N ASP A 107 -6.41 -21.07 -13.75
CA ASP A 107 -6.05 -22.43 -14.15
C ASP A 107 -6.97 -23.45 -13.45
N SER A 108 -7.87 -24.08 -14.21
CA SER A 108 -8.83 -25.04 -13.66
C SER A 108 -8.16 -26.27 -13.03
N SER A 109 -6.95 -26.63 -13.47
CA SER A 109 -6.18 -27.73 -12.88
C SER A 109 -5.66 -27.41 -11.48
N LYS A 110 -5.59 -26.11 -11.11
CA LYS A 110 -5.06 -25.61 -9.84
C LYS A 110 -6.11 -24.91 -8.98
N ALA A 111 -7.40 -25.15 -9.25
CA ALA A 111 -8.51 -24.44 -8.61
C ALA A 111 -8.46 -24.47 -7.05
N GLY A 112 -8.06 -25.60 -6.45
CA GLY A 112 -7.91 -25.72 -5.00
C GLY A 112 -6.82 -24.81 -4.43
N ILE A 113 -5.63 -24.83 -5.04
CA ILE A 113 -4.49 -23.99 -4.64
C ILE A 113 -4.83 -22.51 -4.84
N GLY A 114 -5.44 -22.16 -5.98
CA GLY A 114 -5.90 -20.79 -6.25
C GLY A 114 -6.90 -20.29 -5.21
N ARG A 115 -7.80 -21.14 -4.71
CA ARG A 115 -8.74 -20.78 -3.64
C ARG A 115 -8.05 -20.52 -2.31
N ILE A 116 -7.13 -21.40 -1.90
CA ILE A 116 -6.36 -21.24 -0.65
C ILE A 116 -5.54 -19.96 -0.70
N LEU A 117 -4.79 -19.74 -1.78
CA LEU A 117 -3.96 -18.56 -1.95
C LEU A 117 -4.80 -17.28 -1.99
N GLY A 118 -6.01 -17.33 -2.56
CA GLY A 118 -6.94 -16.20 -2.54
C GLY A 118 -7.33 -15.78 -1.12
N TRP A 119 -7.67 -16.74 -0.26
CA TRP A 119 -7.99 -16.44 1.14
C TRP A 119 -6.79 -15.94 1.93
N ILE A 120 -5.61 -16.52 1.73
CA ILE A 120 -4.35 -16.02 2.32
C ILE A 120 -4.14 -14.56 1.89
N SER A 121 -4.27 -14.28 0.59
CA SER A 121 -4.10 -12.92 0.05
C SER A 121 -5.14 -11.94 0.61
N ALA A 122 -6.39 -12.39 0.83
CA ALA A 122 -7.43 -11.57 1.46
C ALA A 122 -7.12 -11.24 2.93
N VAL A 123 -6.57 -12.18 3.70
CA VAL A 123 -6.12 -11.92 5.07
C VAL A 123 -4.95 -10.94 5.09
N VAL A 124 -3.98 -11.11 4.19
CA VAL A 124 -2.87 -10.16 4.04
C VAL A 124 -3.37 -8.79 3.61
N ALA A 125 -4.39 -8.70 2.75
CA ALA A 125 -5.02 -7.44 2.36
C ALA A 125 -5.64 -6.70 3.55
N LEU A 126 -6.31 -7.41 4.46
CA LEU A 126 -6.82 -6.82 5.70
C LEU A 126 -5.69 -6.29 6.59
N ALA A 127 -4.59 -7.04 6.72
CA ALA A 127 -3.42 -6.60 7.45
C ALA A 127 -2.79 -5.33 6.82
N VAL A 128 -2.66 -5.28 5.49
CA VAL A 128 -2.18 -4.10 4.76
C VAL A 128 -3.05 -2.87 5.04
N ILE A 129 -4.39 -3.02 5.05
CA ILE A 129 -5.31 -1.93 5.38
C ILE A 129 -5.10 -1.46 6.83
N ALA A 130 -4.98 -2.39 7.78
CA ALA A 130 -4.74 -2.05 9.18
C ALA A 130 -3.41 -1.31 9.38
N VAL A 131 -2.33 -1.77 8.74
CA VAL A 131 -1.02 -1.12 8.77
C VAL A 131 -1.07 0.26 8.11
N ALA A 132 -1.81 0.43 7.01
CA ALA A 132 -2.01 1.73 6.36
C ALA A 132 -2.72 2.73 7.27
N ILE A 133 -3.72 2.28 8.04
CA ILE A 133 -4.41 3.09 9.04
C ILE A 133 -3.43 3.52 10.15
N ALA A 134 -2.61 2.59 10.67
CA ALA A 134 -1.62 2.89 11.69
C ALA A 134 -0.55 3.89 11.22
N ALA A 135 -0.07 3.76 9.98
CA ALA A 135 0.83 4.72 9.35
C ALA A 135 0.17 6.11 9.20
N GLY A 136 -1.09 6.15 8.75
CA GLY A 136 -1.85 7.39 8.62
C GLY A 136 -2.10 8.09 9.96
N HIS A 137 -2.46 7.33 11.00
CA HIS A 137 -2.68 7.85 12.35
C HIS A 137 -1.39 8.43 12.94
N SER A 138 -0.30 7.66 12.95
CA SER A 138 1.00 8.13 13.46
C SER A 138 1.54 9.33 12.67
N GLY A 139 1.31 9.38 11.35
CA GLY A 139 1.66 10.54 10.52
C GLY A 139 0.85 11.79 10.88
N ALA A 140 -0.45 11.65 11.09
CA ALA A 140 -1.29 12.75 11.56
C ALA A 140 -0.85 13.25 12.96
N THR A 141 -0.59 12.33 13.88
CA THR A 141 -0.10 12.66 15.24
C THR A 141 1.21 13.44 15.19
N ALA A 142 2.17 13.02 14.37
CA ALA A 142 3.46 13.69 14.20
C ALA A 142 3.32 15.14 13.68
N VAL A 143 2.36 15.39 12.78
CA VAL A 143 2.18 16.70 12.16
C VAL A 143 1.35 17.65 13.03
N TRP A 144 0.33 17.14 13.73
CA TRP A 144 -0.73 17.98 14.29
C TRP A 144 -0.67 18.17 15.81
N THR A 145 -0.12 17.23 16.59
CA THR A 145 -0.20 17.28 18.08
C THR A 145 0.32 18.60 18.66
N GLY A 146 1.48 19.09 18.19
CA GLY A 146 2.05 20.37 18.63
C GLY A 146 1.42 21.62 18.02
N ARG A 147 0.38 21.48 17.18
CA ARG A 147 -0.33 22.59 16.51
C ARG A 147 -1.75 22.78 17.02
N ILE A 148 -2.40 21.73 17.50
CA ILE A 148 -3.78 21.77 18.01
C ILE A 148 -3.86 21.78 19.54
N GLY A 149 -2.80 21.37 20.24
CA GLY A 149 -2.71 21.44 21.69
C GLY A 149 -1.92 22.66 22.13
N GLY A 150 -2.62 23.76 22.41
CA GLY A 150 -2.15 24.88 23.24
C GLY A 150 -2.84 24.85 24.59
#